data_AF-A0A0Q4ZD85-F1
#
_entry.id   AF-A0A0Q4ZD85-F1
#
_cell.length_a   1.000
_cell.length_b   1.000
_cell.length_c   1.000
_cell.angle_alpha   90.00
_cell.angle_beta   90.00
_cell.angle_gamma   90.00
#
_symmetry.space_group_name_H-M   'P 1'
#
loop_
_entity.id
_entity.type
_entity.pdbx_description
1 polymer ?
#
loop_
_entity_poly.entity_id
_entity_poly.type
_entity_poly.pdbx_seq_one_letter_code
_entity_poly.pdbx_strand_id
1 'polypeptide(L)'
;MAVLERGRVGETYLLGGRAVRNNLAVVQALCAVFDRLRPEQAPHERLITSVADRPGHDRRYAIDPAKAEAELGWHPTQDFERALEETVRWYLANEAWWRPIREGRYTGERLGLGTAPTGRA
;
A
#
# COMPACT_ATOMS: atom_id res chain seq x y z
N MET A 1 -6.99 7.62 21.10
CA MET A 1 -7.24 6.42 20.26
C MET A 1 -8.74 6.15 20.14
N ALA A 2 -9.38 6.55 19.04
CA ALA A 2 -10.86 6.65 18.95
C ALA A 2 -11.63 5.35 19.30
N VAL A 3 -11.25 4.21 18.72
CA VAL A 3 -11.92 2.92 18.98
C VAL A 3 -11.66 2.43 20.40
N LEU A 4 -10.43 2.54 20.90
CA LEU A 4 -10.08 2.08 22.24
C LEU A 4 -10.81 2.87 23.34
N GLU A 5 -10.93 4.19 23.16
CA GLU A 5 -11.50 5.08 24.18
C GLU A 5 -13.03 5.16 24.12
N ARG A 6 -13.63 5.04 22.92
CA ARG A 6 -15.05 5.33 22.69
C ARG A 6 -15.82 4.19 22.02
N GLY A 7 -15.14 3.12 21.61
CA GLY A 7 -15.77 1.97 21.01
C GLY A 7 -16.66 1.21 22.00
N ARG A 8 -17.81 0.74 21.53
CA ARG A 8 -18.68 -0.15 22.31
C ARG A 8 -18.25 -1.61 22.15
N VAL A 9 -18.28 -2.37 23.25
CA VAL A 9 -18.02 -3.81 23.24
C VAL A 9 -19.02 -4.53 22.34
N GLY A 10 -18.54 -5.48 21.54
CA GLY A 10 -19.36 -6.24 20.59
C GLY A 10 -19.59 -5.55 19.25
N GLU A 11 -19.19 -4.28 19.10
CA GLU A 11 -19.30 -3.57 17.83
C GLU A 11 -18.06 -3.77 16.94
N THR A 12 -18.29 -3.78 15.63
CA THR A 12 -17.24 -3.68 14.61
C THR A 12 -17.28 -2.30 13.96
N TYR A 13 -16.12 -1.68 13.80
CA TYR A 13 -15.94 -0.39 13.14
C TYR A 13 -14.92 -0.54 12.01
N LEU A 14 -15.32 -0.21 10.79
CA LEU A 14 -14.41 -0.17 9.66
C LEU A 14 -13.68 1.18 9.63
N LEU A 15 -12.37 1.14 9.39
CA LEU A 15 -11.53 2.34 9.26
C LEU A 15 -11.00 2.40 7.84
N GLY A 16 -11.16 3.54 7.16
CA GLY A 16 -10.76 3.68 5.77
C GLY A 16 -10.48 5.13 5.40
N GLY A 17 -9.38 5.37 4.67
CA GLY A 17 -8.92 6.73 4.36
C GLY A 17 -9.70 7.50 3.30
N ARG A 18 -10.87 7.00 2.85
CA ARG A 18 -11.65 7.54 1.70
C ARG A 18 -10.82 7.80 0.44
N ALA A 19 -9.72 7.07 0.25
CA ALA A 19 -8.74 7.26 -0.82
C ALA A 19 -8.67 6.05 -1.74
N VAL A 20 -9.81 5.59 -2.27
CA VAL A 20 -9.83 4.48 -3.23
C VAL A 20 -9.04 4.88 -4.48
N ARG A 21 -8.10 4.02 -4.89
CA ARG A 21 -7.24 4.18 -6.07
C ARG A 21 -6.99 2.80 -6.67
N ASN A 22 -6.68 2.76 -7.97
CA ASN A 22 -6.15 1.55 -8.60
C ASN A 22 -4.62 1.49 -8.45
N ASN A 23 -4.03 0.31 -8.63
CA ASN A 23 -2.59 0.11 -8.42
C ASN A 23 -1.73 0.97 -9.34
N LEU A 24 -2.14 1.17 -10.60
CA LEU A 24 -1.39 1.97 -11.56
C LEU A 24 -1.31 3.44 -11.10
N ALA A 25 -2.41 4.01 -10.63
CA ALA A 25 -2.46 5.38 -10.12
C ALA A 25 -1.54 5.56 -8.89
N VAL A 26 -1.47 4.56 -8.01
CA VAL A 26 -0.54 4.57 -6.87
C VAL A 26 0.92 4.55 -7.36
N VAL A 27 1.26 3.69 -8.31
CA VAL A 27 2.63 3.60 -8.85
C VAL A 27 3.01 4.87 -9.61
N GLN A 28 2.10 5.47 -10.38
CA GLN A 28 2.34 6.75 -11.06
C GLN A 28 2.57 7.88 -10.06
N ALA A 29 1.76 7.98 -8.99
CA ALA A 29 1.98 8.95 -7.92
C ALA A 29 3.34 8.73 -7.24
N LEU A 30 3.74 7.47 -7.02
CA LEU A 30 5.04 7.11 -6.47
C LEU A 30 6.19 7.56 -7.39
N CYS A 31 6.10 7.28 -8.70
CA CYS A 31 7.08 7.75 -9.68
C CYS A 31 7.22 9.28 -9.67
N ALA A 32 6.11 10.01 -9.62
CA ALA A 32 6.13 11.48 -9.54
C ALA A 32 6.77 12.00 -8.25
N VAL A 33 6.63 11.29 -7.12
CA VAL A 33 7.38 11.61 -5.89
C VAL A 33 8.87 11.37 -6.09
N PHE A 34 9.27 10.24 -6.66
CA PHE A 34 10.68 9.93 -6.94
C PHE A 34 11.31 10.93 -7.91
N ASP A 35 10.62 11.29 -8.98
CA ASP A 35 11.09 12.30 -9.94
C ASP A 35 11.38 13.66 -9.27
N ARG A 36 10.67 14.00 -8.18
CA ARG A 36 10.95 15.21 -7.39
C ARG A 36 12.07 15.04 -6.37
N LEU A 37 12.13 13.90 -5.67
CA LEU A 37 13.07 13.69 -4.54
C LEU A 37 14.42 13.11 -4.96
N ARG A 38 14.45 12.35 -6.05
CA ARG A 38 15.59 11.62 -6.62
C ARG A 38 15.48 11.68 -8.14
N PRO A 39 15.72 12.86 -8.75
CA PRO A 39 15.48 13.08 -10.18
C PRO A 39 16.46 12.32 -11.07
N GLU A 40 17.49 11.68 -10.50
CA GLU A 40 18.38 10.83 -11.27
C GLU A 40 17.56 9.75 -11.95
N GLN A 41 17.77 9.53 -13.25
CA GLN A 41 17.00 8.55 -14.00
C GLN A 41 15.49 8.85 -14.03
N ALA A 42 15.04 10.10 -13.88
CA ALA A 42 13.69 10.49 -14.28
C ALA A 42 13.50 10.41 -15.81
N PRO A 43 12.26 10.24 -16.33
CA PRO A 43 11.03 9.96 -15.59
C PRO A 43 10.98 8.51 -15.12
N HIS A 44 10.69 8.29 -13.84
CA HIS A 44 10.62 6.94 -13.25
C HIS A 44 9.47 6.10 -13.81
N GLU A 45 8.43 6.74 -14.38
CA GLU A 45 7.29 6.04 -14.98
C GLU A 45 7.71 5.07 -16.09
N ARG A 46 8.85 5.30 -16.78
CA ARG A 46 9.36 4.37 -17.80
C ARG A 46 9.73 2.99 -17.25
N LEU A 47 9.87 2.85 -15.93
CA LEU A 47 10.19 1.59 -15.27
C LEU A 47 8.95 0.71 -15.08
N ILE A 48 7.74 1.24 -15.31
CA ILE A 48 6.50 0.48 -15.18
C ILE A 48 6.44 -0.58 -16.28
N THR A 49 6.29 -1.83 -15.86
CA THR A 49 6.11 -2.98 -16.77
C THR A 49 4.84 -3.73 -16.40
N SER A 50 3.99 -3.99 -17.39
CA SER A 50 2.83 -4.88 -17.20
C SER A 50 3.28 -6.33 -17.15
N VAL A 51 2.75 -7.08 -16.19
CA VAL A 51 3.03 -8.51 -16.00
C VAL A 51 1.73 -9.29 -15.97
N ALA A 52 1.81 -10.62 -16.13
CA ALA A 52 0.65 -11.50 -16.01
C ALA A 52 -0.05 -11.31 -14.65
N ASP A 53 -1.39 -11.30 -14.64
CA ASP A 53 -2.16 -11.05 -13.41
C ASP A 53 -1.98 -12.17 -12.37
N ARG A 54 -2.27 -11.88 -11.10
CA ARG A 54 -2.25 -12.89 -10.03
C ARG A 54 -3.50 -13.77 -10.12
N PRO A 55 -3.38 -15.11 -10.07
CA PRO A 55 -4.55 -15.96 -9.85
C PRO A 55 -5.32 -15.54 -8.59
N GLY A 56 -6.66 -15.40 -8.69
CA GLY A 56 -7.49 -14.95 -7.56
C GLY A 56 -7.22 -13.49 -7.14
N HIS A 57 -6.95 -12.60 -8.09
CA HIS A 57 -6.79 -11.18 -7.80
C HIS A 57 -8.15 -10.50 -7.55
N ASP A 58 -8.42 -10.16 -6.29
CA ASP A 58 -9.53 -9.28 -5.95
C ASP A 58 -9.27 -7.87 -6.51
N ARG A 59 -10.16 -7.41 -7.39
CA ARG A 59 -9.92 -6.21 -8.20
C ARG A 59 -10.19 -4.89 -7.47
N ARG A 60 -11.00 -4.93 -6.42
CA ARG A 60 -11.44 -3.72 -5.72
C ARG A 60 -11.76 -4.00 -4.26
N TYR A 61 -11.03 -3.30 -3.40
CA TYR A 61 -11.44 -3.10 -2.02
C TYR A 61 -11.81 -1.63 -1.83
N ALA A 62 -12.94 -1.42 -1.16
CA ALA A 62 -13.38 -0.12 -0.73
C ALA A 62 -14.05 -0.28 0.63
N ILE A 63 -13.64 0.53 1.58
CA ILE A 63 -14.18 0.53 2.94
C ILE A 63 -15.13 1.73 3.06
N ASP A 64 -16.28 1.50 3.67
CA ASP A 64 -17.15 2.56 4.15
C ASP A 64 -16.91 2.78 5.66
N PRO A 65 -16.23 3.88 6.05
CA PRO A 65 -15.95 4.18 7.45
C PRO A 65 -17.06 4.99 8.14
N ALA A 66 -18.23 5.20 7.50
CA ALA A 66 -19.27 6.12 8.00
C ALA A 66 -19.68 5.85 9.45
N LYS A 67 -19.73 4.59 9.88
CA LYS A 67 -20.03 4.22 11.27
C LYS A 67 -18.98 4.76 12.25
N ALA A 68 -17.70 4.61 11.93
CA ALA A 68 -16.62 5.10 12.78
C ALA A 68 -16.58 6.63 12.82
N GLU A 69 -16.87 7.28 11.69
CA GLU A 69 -17.00 8.73 11.60
C GLU A 69 -18.14 9.25 12.48
N ALA A 70 -19.33 8.66 12.36
CA ALA A 70 -20.52 9.09 13.10
C ALA A 70 -20.43 8.80 14.60
N GLU A 71 -20.00 7.60 15.00
CA GLU A 71 -20.09 7.16 16.40
C GLU A 71 -18.84 7.48 17.21
N LEU A 72 -17.66 7.54 16.57
CA LEU A 72 -16.38 7.74 17.26
C LEU A 72 -15.75 9.09 16.95
N GLY A 73 -16.30 9.84 15.99
CA GLY A 73 -15.68 11.06 15.45
C GLY A 73 -14.37 10.79 14.71
N TRP A 74 -14.11 9.53 14.33
CA TRP A 74 -12.86 9.17 13.64
C TRP A 74 -12.88 9.67 12.21
N HIS A 75 -11.83 10.36 11.78
CA HIS A 75 -11.66 10.77 10.39
C HIS A 75 -10.19 10.60 9.98
N PRO A 76 -9.89 10.28 8.71
CA PRO A 76 -8.52 10.34 8.21
C PRO A 76 -8.00 11.78 8.29
N THR A 77 -6.76 11.94 8.76
CA THR A 77 -6.14 13.25 8.95
C THR A 77 -5.13 13.61 7.87
N GLN A 78 -4.83 12.69 6.97
CA GLN A 78 -3.84 12.85 5.90
C GLN A 78 -4.51 12.62 4.55
N ASP A 79 -4.16 13.46 3.58
CA ASP A 79 -4.41 13.18 2.17
C ASP A 79 -3.43 12.12 1.65
N PHE A 80 -3.83 11.41 0.60
CA PHE A 80 -3.07 10.28 0.08
C PHE A 80 -1.72 10.72 -0.48
N GLU A 81 -1.70 11.82 -1.23
CA GLU A 81 -0.55 12.32 -1.94
C GLU A 81 0.56 12.78 -0.97
N ARG A 82 0.20 13.52 0.09
CA ARG A 82 1.11 13.90 1.17
C ARG A 82 1.61 12.68 1.94
N ALA A 83 0.72 11.77 2.35
CA ALA A 83 1.12 10.58 3.09
C ALA A 83 2.06 9.68 2.29
N LEU A 84 1.85 9.57 0.97
CA LEU A 84 2.75 8.83 0.08
C LEU A 84 4.14 9.49 0.01
N GLU A 85 4.23 10.81 -0.11
CA GLU A 85 5.52 11.51 -0.09
C GLU A 85 6.24 11.32 1.25
N GLU A 86 5.54 11.48 2.38
CA GLU A 86 6.09 11.25 3.71
C GLU A 86 6.60 9.81 3.86
N THR A 87 5.86 8.83 3.31
CA THR A 87 6.29 7.42 3.28
C THR A 87 7.58 7.25 2.48
N VAL A 88 7.68 7.82 1.27
CA VAL A 88 8.90 7.73 0.45
C VAL A 88 10.10 8.35 1.18
N ARG A 89 9.93 9.54 1.76
CA ARG A 89 10.97 10.21 2.54
C ARG A 89 11.43 9.34 3.71
N TRP A 90 10.49 8.69 4.40
CA TRP A 90 10.83 7.76 5.47
C TRP A 90 11.67 6.59 4.96
N TYR A 91 11.31 5.94 3.85
CA TYR A 91 12.10 4.84 3.29
C TYR A 91 13.51 5.28 2.86
N LEU A 92 13.65 6.48 2.28
CA LEU A 92 14.95 7.04 1.91
C LEU A 92 15.83 7.32 3.14
N ALA A 93 15.24 7.79 4.25
CA ALA A 93 15.97 8.11 5.48
C ALA A 93 16.29 6.88 6.35
N ASN A 94 15.58 5.75 6.15
CA ASN A 94 15.64 4.59 7.04
C ASN A 94 16.22 3.35 6.35
N GLU A 95 17.28 3.53 5.56
CA GLU A 95 17.95 2.44 4.84
C GLU A 95 18.43 1.31 5.76
N ALA A 96 19.05 1.66 6.90
CA ALA A 96 19.53 0.69 7.88
C ALA A 96 18.41 -0.20 8.44
N TRP A 97 17.15 0.24 8.38
CA TRP A 97 16.00 -0.53 8.83
C TRP A 97 15.54 -1.56 7.77
N TRP A 98 15.32 -1.14 6.51
CA TRP A 98 14.79 -2.05 5.49
C TRP A 98 15.85 -2.91 4.80
N ARG A 99 17.11 -2.45 4.72
CA ARG A 99 18.17 -3.14 3.98
C ARG A 99 18.41 -4.57 4.50
N PRO A 100 18.57 -4.82 5.81
CA PRO A 100 18.75 -6.18 6.33
C PRO A 100 17.54 -7.10 6.09
N ILE A 101 16.32 -6.54 6.08
CA ILE A 101 15.09 -7.30 5.81
C ILE A 101 15.09 -7.80 4.37
N ARG A 102 15.47 -6.94 3.41
CA ARG A 102 15.58 -7.30 2.00
C ARG A 102 16.65 -8.36 1.79
N GLU A 103 17.88 -8.08 2.24
CA GLU A 103 19.04 -8.94 2.00
C GLU A 103 18.94 -10.30 2.70
N GLY A 104 18.29 -10.38 3.86
CA GLY A 104 18.19 -11.62 4.64
C GLY A 104 16.99 -12.53 4.31
N ARG A 105 15.95 -12.02 3.65
CA ARG A 105 14.67 -12.77 3.49
C ARG A 105 14.05 -12.72 2.10
N TYR A 106 14.46 -11.79 1.23
CA TYR A 106 13.75 -11.58 -0.03
C TYR A 106 14.71 -11.32 -1.20
N THR A 107 14.73 -12.25 -2.15
CA THR A 107 15.60 -12.23 -3.33
C THR A 107 15.13 -11.27 -4.44
N GLY A 108 13.92 -10.70 -4.32
CA GLY A 108 13.33 -9.85 -5.36
C GLY A 108 12.60 -10.60 -6.47
N GLU A 109 12.47 -11.93 -6.35
CA GLU A 109 11.73 -12.72 -7.32
C GLU A 109 10.20 -12.53 -7.22
N ARG A 110 9.50 -12.80 -8.32
CA ARG A 110 8.05 -12.71 -8.37
C ARG A 110 7.42 -13.88 -7.62
N LEU A 111 6.74 -13.58 -6.52
CA LEU A 111 5.99 -14.56 -5.73
C LEU A 111 4.53 -14.67 -6.21
N GLY A 112 3.86 -15.77 -5.84
CA GLY A 112 2.41 -15.93 -6.07
C GLY A 112 2.00 -16.41 -7.47
N LEU A 113 2.93 -17.03 -8.22
CA LEU A 113 2.68 -17.59 -9.55
C LEU A 113 1.87 -18.90 -9.57
N GLY A 114 1.55 -19.48 -8.40
CA GLY A 114 0.96 -20.80 -8.27
C GLY A 114 1.97 -21.90 -8.59
N THR A 115 2.12 -22.89 -7.72
CA THR A 115 2.79 -24.14 -8.09
C THR A 115 1.87 -24.90 -9.04
N ALA A 116 2.38 -25.30 -10.22
CA ALA A 116 1.69 -26.30 -11.03
C ALA A 116 1.41 -27.53 -10.15
N PRO A 117 0.24 -28.19 -10.28
CA PRO A 117 -0.01 -29.40 -9.52
C PRO A 117 1.05 -30.43 -9.90
N THR A 118 1.88 -30.82 -8.93
CA THR A 118 2.71 -32.02 -9.06
C THR A 118 1.75 -33.20 -9.12
N GLY A 119 1.42 -33.61 -10.34
CA GLY A 119 0.77 -34.89 -10.59
C GLY A 119 1.63 -35.99 -9.96
N ARG A 120 1.01 -36.78 -9.08
CA ARG A 120 1.46 -38.13 -8.81
C ARG A 120 0.35 -39.05 -9.27
N ALA A 121 0.72 -39.92 -10.21
CA ALA A 121 -0.01 -41.12 -10.60
C ALA A 121 -0.09 -42.09 -9.42
#